data_AF-A0A1E5FYU4-F1
#
_entry.id   AF-A0A1E5FYU4-F1
#
_cell.length_a   1.000
_cell.length_b   1.000
_cell.length_c   1.000
_cell.angle_alpha   90.00
_cell.angle_beta   90.00
_cell.angle_gamma   90.00
#
_symmetry.space_group_name_H-M   'P 1'
#
loop_
_entity.id
_entity.type
_entity.pdbx_description
1 polymer ?
#
loop_
_entity_poly.entity_id
_entity_poly.type
_entity_poly.pdbx_seq_one_letter_code
_entity_poly.pdbx_strand_id
1 'polypeptide(L)'
;MKKIIKTFKSLAGFIVIGFVLGIVTAILDINPTQPLFILATLIIVFSYFGYSFWKSWIKPISLINQGKYDEAIQFFMKVEEKNKDTIGYRSQALVNIALCLNLKGEFEESLEKLNELKNEKMDKNLRVGFLTLYASNLTGLDRDYMLVKEYVDEAYNISKMPSILIGKAHVALTEGDMGEADRLIEESLRLLEQEKSQNVKWGFESTLVYMPDLNNMLLNHALGLYYYRINSTDKSKYFFIKVIEYPHDNYYVAYAKKLLLDLNGEAK
;
A
#
# COMPACT_ATOMS: atom_id res chain seq x y z
N MET A 1 13.25 27.90 3.37
CA MET A 1 11.87 28.01 2.83
C MET A 1 10.94 26.84 3.19
N LYS A 2 11.31 25.56 2.97
CA LYS A 2 10.42 24.40 3.29
C LYS A 2 9.99 24.29 4.76
N LYS A 3 10.83 24.75 5.71
CA LYS A 3 10.51 24.74 7.15
C LYS A 3 9.41 25.75 7.54
N ILE A 4 9.31 26.89 6.83
CA ILE A 4 8.36 27.97 7.10
C ILE A 4 6.95 27.62 6.58
N ILE A 5 6.85 26.91 5.46
CA ILE A 5 5.58 26.46 4.87
C ILE A 5 4.91 25.39 5.75
N LYS A 6 5.69 24.55 6.44
CA LYS A 6 5.17 23.52 7.35
C LYS A 6 4.57 24.13 8.62
N THR A 7 5.18 25.19 9.16
CA THR A 7 4.65 25.97 10.30
C THR A 7 3.40 26.75 9.92
N PHE A 8 3.29 27.23 8.69
CA PHE A 8 2.10 27.96 8.21
C PHE A 8 0.87 27.06 8.05
N LYS A 9 1.04 25.81 7.56
CA LYS A 9 -0.06 24.84 7.47
C LYS A 9 -0.57 24.40 8.84
N SER A 10 0.31 24.28 9.84
CA SER A 10 -0.13 24.00 11.22
C SER A 10 -0.85 25.21 11.83
N LEU A 11 -0.39 26.44 11.57
CA LEU A 11 -1.03 27.67 12.06
C LEU A 11 -2.44 27.86 11.49
N ALA A 12 -2.65 27.55 10.20
CA ALA A 12 -3.97 27.66 9.56
C ALA A 12 -5.03 26.77 10.23
N GLY A 13 -4.66 25.57 10.67
CA GLY A 13 -5.55 24.69 11.44
C GLY A 13 -5.95 25.29 12.78
N PHE A 14 -4.98 25.87 13.52
CA PHE A 14 -5.27 26.54 14.80
C PHE A 14 -6.12 27.80 14.64
N ILE A 15 -5.91 28.56 13.56
CA ILE A 15 -6.71 29.77 13.25
C ILE A 15 -8.16 29.39 12.95
N VAL A 16 -8.41 28.33 12.18
CA VAL A 16 -9.76 27.85 11.89
C VAL A 16 -10.45 27.33 13.15
N ILE A 17 -9.74 26.59 14.01
CA ILE A 17 -10.28 26.11 15.29
C ILE A 17 -10.63 27.29 16.22
N GLY A 18 -9.74 28.29 16.32
CA GLY A 18 -9.99 29.50 17.11
C GLY A 18 -11.16 30.33 16.60
N PHE A 19 -11.32 30.44 15.28
CA PHE A 19 -12.42 31.17 14.65
C PHE A 19 -13.78 30.49 14.85
N VAL A 20 -13.83 29.16 14.72
CA VAL A 20 -15.06 28.37 14.98
C VAL A 20 -15.43 28.42 16.46
N LEU A 21 -14.46 28.31 17.38
CA LEU A 21 -14.66 28.50 18.81
C LEU A 21 -15.27 29.87 19.13
N GLY A 22 -14.73 30.94 18.52
CA GLY A 22 -15.22 32.32 18.71
C GLY A 22 -16.66 32.53 18.25
N ILE A 23 -17.05 31.97 17.10
CA ILE A 23 -18.42 32.08 16.58
C ILE A 23 -19.41 31.32 17.49
N VAL A 24 -19.06 30.10 17.92
CA VAL A 24 -19.93 29.30 18.79
C VAL A 24 -20.11 29.94 20.17
N THR A 25 -19.06 30.53 20.75
CA THR A 25 -19.17 31.27 22.02
C THR A 25 -20.05 32.51 21.89
N ALA A 26 -20.00 33.20 20.74
CA ALA A 26 -20.76 34.42 20.51
C ALA A 26 -22.26 34.15 20.27
N ILE A 27 -22.61 33.03 19.63
CA ILE A 27 -24.01 32.67 19.34
C ILE A 27 -24.74 32.18 20.61
N LEU A 28 -24.02 31.52 21.52
CA LEU A 28 -24.64 30.85 22.67
C LEU A 28 -24.56 31.65 23.98
N ASP A 29 -23.92 32.82 23.98
CA ASP A 29 -23.69 33.68 25.15
C ASP A 29 -23.04 32.92 26.34
N ILE A 30 -22.19 31.96 26.02
CA ILE A 30 -21.56 31.06 26.99
C ILE A 30 -20.26 31.68 27.47
N ASN A 31 -20.09 31.80 28.78
CA ASN A 31 -18.88 32.33 29.40
C ASN A 31 -17.67 31.42 29.06
N PRO A 32 -16.71 31.89 28.23
CA PRO A 32 -15.63 31.06 27.68
C PRO A 32 -14.57 30.67 28.73
N THR A 33 -14.71 31.13 29.97
CA THR A 33 -13.75 30.86 31.06
C THR A 33 -13.97 29.52 31.76
N GLN A 34 -15.05 28.79 31.46
CA GLN A 34 -15.30 27.48 32.08
C GLN A 34 -14.53 26.36 31.37
N PRO A 35 -13.59 25.67 32.04
CA PRO A 35 -12.77 24.62 31.43
C PRO A 35 -13.59 23.48 30.80
N LEU A 36 -14.78 23.21 31.35
CA LEU A 36 -15.71 22.18 30.85
C LEU A 36 -16.24 22.50 29.45
N PHE A 37 -16.43 23.78 29.10
CA PHE A 37 -16.93 24.18 27.78
C PHE A 37 -15.86 24.06 26.70
N ILE A 38 -14.62 24.46 27.02
CA ILE A 38 -13.46 24.27 26.13
C ILE A 38 -13.23 22.78 25.89
N LEU A 39 -13.30 21.96 26.94
CA LEU A 39 -13.16 20.50 26.84
C LEU A 39 -14.27 19.89 25.96
N ALA A 40 -15.53 20.29 26.15
CA ALA A 40 -16.65 19.80 25.33
C ALA A 40 -16.51 20.16 23.85
N THR A 41 -16.07 21.39 23.54
CA THR A 41 -15.88 21.82 22.16
C THR A 41 -14.72 21.09 21.49
N LEU A 42 -13.60 20.89 22.20
CA LEU A 42 -12.49 20.07 21.71
C LEU A 42 -12.95 18.64 21.46
N ILE A 43 -13.74 18.03 22.36
CA ILE A 43 -14.29 16.67 22.15
C ILE A 43 -15.14 16.61 20.87
N ILE A 44 -16.02 17.60 20.62
CA ILE A 44 -16.86 17.62 19.41
C ILE A 44 -15.99 17.77 18.15
N VAL A 45 -15.02 18.69 18.15
CA VAL A 45 -14.11 18.91 17.02
C VAL A 45 -13.26 17.65 16.77
N PHE A 46 -12.62 17.08 17.79
CA PHE A 46 -11.85 15.84 17.68
C PHE A 46 -12.72 14.64 17.29
N SER A 47 -13.98 14.57 17.72
CA SER A 47 -14.91 13.51 17.31
C SER A 47 -15.31 13.66 15.84
N TYR A 48 -15.59 14.88 15.38
CA TYR A 48 -15.89 15.16 13.97
C TYR A 48 -14.70 14.90 13.05
N PHE A 49 -13.50 15.38 13.43
CA PHE A 49 -12.26 15.12 12.70
C PHE A 49 -11.87 13.65 12.77
N GLY A 50 -12.00 13.01 13.92
CA GLY A 50 -11.75 11.57 14.10
C GLY A 50 -12.69 10.72 13.26
N TYR A 51 -13.99 11.06 13.24
CA TYR A 51 -14.98 10.40 12.38
C TYR A 51 -14.71 10.63 10.89
N SER A 52 -14.39 11.87 10.50
CA SER A 52 -14.05 12.20 9.10
C SER A 52 -12.78 11.48 8.66
N PHE A 53 -11.76 11.43 9.51
CA PHE A 53 -10.51 10.72 9.27
C PHE A 53 -10.74 9.20 9.18
N TRP A 54 -11.51 8.63 10.11
CA TRP A 54 -11.86 7.22 10.12
C TRP A 54 -12.65 6.81 8.87
N LYS A 55 -13.66 7.60 8.49
CA LYS A 55 -14.48 7.38 7.31
C LYS A 55 -13.68 7.50 6.00
N SER A 56 -12.72 8.42 5.94
CA SER A 56 -12.00 8.72 4.71
C SER A 56 -10.82 7.77 4.47
N TRP A 57 -10.14 7.33 5.53
CA TRP A 57 -8.90 6.56 5.42
C TRP A 57 -8.97 5.20 6.08
N ILE A 58 -9.56 5.06 7.27
CA ILE A 58 -9.52 3.79 8.01
C ILE A 58 -10.51 2.77 7.44
N LYS A 59 -11.68 3.22 6.98
CA LYS A 59 -12.71 2.34 6.40
C LYS A 59 -12.20 1.53 5.19
N PRO A 60 -11.68 2.14 4.11
CA PRO A 60 -11.21 1.36 2.95
C PRO A 60 -10.05 0.42 3.29
N ILE A 61 -9.16 0.83 4.20
CA ILE A 61 -8.08 -0.03 4.72
C ILE A 61 -8.67 -1.27 5.41
N SER A 62 -9.66 -1.06 6.27
CA SER A 62 -10.33 -2.16 6.95
C SER A 62 -11.04 -3.11 5.98
N LEU A 63 -11.64 -2.59 4.91
CA LEU A 63 -12.30 -3.41 3.88
C LEU A 63 -11.30 -4.31 3.14
N ILE A 64 -10.20 -3.74 2.64
CA ILE A 64 -9.15 -4.50 1.96
C ILE A 64 -8.57 -5.57 2.91
N ASN A 65 -8.29 -5.20 4.16
CA ASN A 65 -7.76 -6.15 5.14
C ASN A 65 -8.74 -7.29 5.43
N GLN A 66 -10.05 -7.08 5.26
CA GLN A 66 -11.08 -8.11 5.44
C GLN A 66 -11.33 -8.94 4.16
N GLY A 67 -10.58 -8.70 3.08
CA GLY A 67 -10.84 -9.31 1.77
C GLY A 67 -12.08 -8.76 1.04
N LYS A 68 -12.68 -7.66 1.55
CA LYS A 68 -13.87 -7.01 0.95
C LYS A 68 -13.48 -6.06 -0.16
N TYR A 69 -12.84 -6.59 -1.19
CA TYR A 69 -12.23 -5.82 -2.26
C TYR A 69 -13.26 -5.05 -3.09
N ASP A 70 -14.42 -5.62 -3.39
CA ASP A 70 -15.46 -4.94 -4.17
C ASP A 70 -16.03 -3.71 -3.43
N GLU A 71 -16.25 -3.83 -2.12
CA GLU A 71 -16.68 -2.69 -1.29
C GLU A 71 -15.61 -1.59 -1.23
N ALA A 72 -14.32 -1.99 -1.16
CA ALA A 72 -13.21 -1.06 -1.20
C ALA A 72 -13.10 -0.35 -2.57
N ILE A 73 -13.26 -1.08 -3.67
CA ILE A 73 -13.30 -0.53 -5.03
C ILE A 73 -14.42 0.50 -5.15
N GLN A 74 -15.65 0.17 -4.75
CA GLN A 74 -16.77 1.12 -4.76
C GLN A 74 -16.50 2.38 -3.94
N PHE A 75 -15.79 2.24 -2.82
CA PHE A 75 -15.36 3.39 -2.03
C PHE A 75 -14.39 4.28 -2.80
N PHE A 76 -13.32 3.71 -3.37
CA PHE A 76 -12.32 4.47 -4.10
C PHE A 76 -12.85 5.05 -5.41
N MET A 77 -13.79 4.41 -6.10
CA MET A 77 -14.48 4.99 -7.25
C MET A 77 -15.21 6.29 -6.88
N LYS A 78 -15.86 6.33 -5.71
CA LYS A 78 -16.48 7.57 -5.21
C LYS A 78 -15.45 8.65 -4.85
N VAL A 79 -14.25 8.26 -4.44
CA VAL A 79 -13.15 9.21 -4.18
C VAL A 79 -12.60 9.75 -5.50
N GLU A 80 -12.39 8.89 -6.48
CA GLU A 80 -11.95 9.24 -7.83
C GLU A 80 -12.92 10.23 -8.47
N GLU A 81 -14.23 9.91 -8.49
CA GLU A 81 -15.27 10.78 -9.07
C GLU A 81 -15.30 12.18 -8.43
N LYS A 82 -15.21 12.24 -7.10
CA LYS A 82 -15.21 13.51 -6.35
C LYS A 82 -13.94 14.34 -6.56
N ASN A 83 -12.83 13.70 -6.93
CA ASN A 83 -11.52 14.33 -7.05
C ASN A 83 -10.97 14.25 -8.46
N LYS A 84 -11.82 14.08 -9.49
CA LYS A 84 -11.41 13.95 -10.89
C LYS A 84 -10.45 15.04 -11.37
N ASP A 85 -10.58 16.26 -10.83
CA ASP A 85 -9.76 17.43 -11.19
C ASP A 85 -8.56 17.64 -10.24
N THR A 86 -8.43 16.80 -9.20
CA THR A 86 -7.34 16.87 -8.21
C THR A 86 -6.42 15.66 -8.34
N ILE A 87 -5.41 15.81 -9.21
CA ILE A 87 -4.45 14.75 -9.59
C ILE A 87 -4.03 13.90 -8.38
N GLY A 88 -3.52 14.51 -7.30
CA GLY A 88 -3.01 13.74 -6.15
C GLY A 88 -4.01 12.77 -5.51
N TYR A 89 -5.27 13.17 -5.32
CA TYR A 89 -6.30 12.29 -4.73
C TYR A 89 -6.84 11.29 -5.75
N ARG A 90 -7.00 11.71 -7.01
CA ARG A 90 -7.40 10.84 -8.12
C ARG A 90 -6.40 9.70 -8.32
N SER A 91 -5.11 10.02 -8.43
CA SER A 91 -4.06 9.02 -8.65
C SER A 91 -3.99 8.02 -7.49
N GLN A 92 -4.14 8.48 -6.24
CA GLN A 92 -4.20 7.59 -5.08
C GLN A 92 -5.42 6.66 -5.13
N ALA A 93 -6.60 7.17 -5.51
CA ALA A 93 -7.79 6.34 -5.64
C ALA A 93 -7.60 5.25 -6.72
N LEU A 94 -7.08 5.62 -7.89
CA LEU A 94 -6.85 4.69 -8.99
C LEU A 94 -5.81 3.62 -8.65
N VAL A 95 -4.70 3.96 -7.97
CA VAL A 95 -3.73 2.96 -7.50
C VAL A 95 -4.35 2.01 -6.48
N ASN A 96 -5.20 2.49 -5.57
CA ASN A 96 -5.87 1.62 -4.60
C ASN A 96 -6.94 0.72 -5.25
N ILE A 97 -7.65 1.20 -6.29
CA ILE A 97 -8.55 0.37 -7.09
C ILE A 97 -7.76 -0.75 -7.77
N ALA A 98 -6.65 -0.39 -8.44
CA ALA A 98 -5.77 -1.35 -9.09
C ALA A 98 -5.23 -2.40 -8.09
N LEU A 99 -4.86 -1.98 -6.87
CA LEU A 99 -4.43 -2.91 -5.82
C LEU A 99 -5.53 -3.91 -5.47
N CYS A 100 -6.77 -3.46 -5.32
CA CYS A 100 -7.88 -4.36 -5.01
C CYS A 100 -8.13 -5.38 -6.14
N LEU A 101 -8.10 -4.93 -7.41
CA LEU A 101 -8.24 -5.79 -8.58
C LEU A 101 -7.09 -6.81 -8.66
N ASN A 102 -5.86 -6.37 -8.40
CA ASN A 102 -4.70 -7.25 -8.32
C ASN A 102 -4.84 -8.32 -7.22
N LEU A 103 -5.33 -7.97 -6.04
CA LEU A 103 -5.59 -8.93 -4.95
C LEU A 103 -6.70 -9.94 -5.30
N LYS A 104 -7.64 -9.56 -6.16
CA LYS A 104 -8.64 -10.47 -6.73
C LYS A 104 -8.09 -11.36 -7.85
N GLY A 105 -6.90 -11.07 -8.39
CA GLY A 105 -6.34 -11.73 -9.56
C GLY A 105 -6.85 -11.15 -10.90
N GLU A 106 -7.58 -10.03 -10.86
CA GLU A 106 -8.11 -9.30 -12.01
C GLU A 106 -7.01 -8.38 -12.60
N PHE A 107 -5.91 -8.99 -13.05
CA PHE A 107 -4.68 -8.26 -13.41
C PHE A 107 -4.85 -7.33 -14.62
N GLU A 108 -5.68 -7.71 -15.59
CA GLU A 108 -5.97 -6.87 -16.77
C GLU A 108 -6.69 -5.59 -16.38
N GLU A 109 -7.78 -5.70 -15.60
CA GLU A 109 -8.54 -4.54 -15.12
C GLU A 109 -7.69 -3.64 -14.22
N SER A 110 -6.80 -4.24 -13.42
CA SER A 110 -5.81 -3.49 -12.64
C SER A 110 -4.87 -2.68 -13.54
N LEU A 111 -4.35 -3.27 -14.62
CA LEU A 111 -3.48 -2.57 -15.58
C LEU A 111 -4.22 -1.47 -16.33
N GLU A 112 -5.49 -1.67 -16.69
CA GLU A 112 -6.33 -0.62 -17.29
C GLU A 112 -6.39 0.62 -16.39
N LYS A 113 -6.64 0.43 -15.08
CA LYS A 113 -6.67 1.53 -14.11
C LYS A 113 -5.32 2.23 -13.96
N LEU A 114 -4.22 1.47 -13.98
CA LEU A 114 -2.87 2.05 -13.92
C LEU A 114 -2.50 2.79 -15.20
N ASN A 115 -2.95 2.34 -16.37
CA ASN A 115 -2.67 3.00 -17.64
C ASN A 115 -3.23 4.43 -17.69
N GLU A 116 -4.33 4.71 -16.98
CA GLU A 116 -4.87 6.07 -16.81
C GLU A 116 -3.88 7.02 -16.12
N LEU A 117 -2.87 6.49 -15.42
CA LEU A 117 -1.91 7.24 -14.62
C LEU A 117 -0.51 7.33 -15.24
N LYS A 118 -0.26 6.67 -16.37
CA LYS A 118 1.10 6.46 -16.92
C LYS A 118 1.91 7.76 -17.11
N ASN A 119 1.23 8.84 -17.47
CA ASN A 119 1.82 10.16 -17.73
C ASN A 119 1.54 11.18 -16.61
N GLU A 120 0.90 10.77 -15.52
CA GLU A 120 0.60 11.67 -14.41
C GLU A 120 1.81 11.91 -13.51
N LYS A 121 1.96 13.15 -13.03
CA LYS A 121 3.01 13.50 -12.08
C LYS A 121 2.63 13.00 -10.68
N MET A 122 3.36 12.01 -10.19
CA MET A 122 3.22 11.46 -8.85
C MET A 122 4.34 11.92 -7.93
N ASP A 123 4.08 11.96 -6.63
CA ASP A 123 5.17 12.03 -5.66
C ASP A 123 5.90 10.67 -5.57
N LYS A 124 7.02 10.67 -4.85
CA LYS A 124 7.94 9.54 -4.75
C LYS A 124 7.26 8.24 -4.30
N ASN A 125 6.40 8.29 -3.30
CA ASN A 125 5.83 7.08 -2.69
C ASN A 125 4.74 6.50 -3.58
N LEU A 126 3.87 7.36 -4.10
CA LEU A 126 2.84 6.95 -5.04
C LEU A 126 3.46 6.38 -6.33
N ARG A 127 4.55 6.99 -6.84
CA ARG A 127 5.28 6.47 -8.00
C ARG A 127 5.83 5.07 -7.76
N VAL A 128 6.43 4.81 -6.59
CA VAL A 128 6.91 3.46 -6.25
C VAL A 128 5.76 2.47 -6.25
N GLY A 129 4.63 2.78 -5.60
CA GLY A 129 3.47 1.89 -5.60
C GLY A 129 2.88 1.64 -6.98
N PHE A 130 2.80 2.67 -7.82
CA PHE A 130 2.41 2.53 -9.22
C PHE A 130 3.33 1.56 -9.96
N LEU A 131 4.64 1.76 -9.90
CA LEU A 131 5.63 0.95 -10.61
C LEU A 131 5.62 -0.51 -10.16
N THR A 132 5.65 -0.75 -8.84
CA THR A 132 5.69 -2.11 -8.28
C THR A 132 4.40 -2.86 -8.55
N LEU A 133 3.24 -2.20 -8.45
CA LEU A 133 1.96 -2.81 -8.75
C LEU A 133 1.82 -3.12 -10.25
N TYR A 134 2.24 -2.19 -11.13
CA TYR A 134 2.22 -2.44 -12.57
C TYR A 134 3.09 -3.64 -12.94
N ALA A 135 4.33 -3.66 -12.47
CA ALA A 135 5.25 -4.79 -12.67
C ALA A 135 4.66 -6.09 -12.12
N SER A 136 4.04 -6.05 -10.92
CA SER A 136 3.41 -7.24 -10.32
C SER A 136 2.25 -7.79 -11.15
N ASN A 137 1.42 -6.94 -11.76
CA ASN A 137 0.34 -7.38 -12.63
C ASN A 137 0.88 -8.02 -13.92
N LEU A 138 1.91 -7.42 -14.53
CA LEU A 138 2.56 -8.00 -15.71
C LEU A 138 3.22 -9.35 -15.41
N THR A 139 3.89 -9.48 -14.27
CA THR A 139 4.43 -10.77 -13.79
C THR A 139 3.31 -11.79 -13.54
N GLY A 140 2.18 -11.37 -12.96
CA GLY A 140 1.03 -12.23 -12.74
C GLY A 140 0.40 -12.75 -14.04
N LEU A 141 0.50 -11.97 -15.12
CA LEU A 141 0.06 -12.33 -16.47
C LEU A 141 1.15 -13.03 -17.32
N ASP A 142 2.36 -13.19 -16.77
CA ASP A 142 3.53 -13.74 -17.46
C ASP A 142 3.82 -13.05 -18.81
N ARG A 143 3.75 -11.72 -18.86
CA ARG A 143 3.96 -10.94 -20.10
C ARG A 143 4.78 -9.68 -19.93
N ASP A 144 5.19 -9.11 -21.06
CA ASP A 144 5.90 -7.82 -21.18
C ASP A 144 7.10 -7.69 -20.25
N TYR A 145 7.93 -8.73 -20.20
CA TYR A 145 9.06 -8.84 -19.28
C TYR A 145 10.04 -7.65 -19.33
N MET A 146 10.28 -7.08 -20.50
CA MET A 146 11.13 -5.89 -20.64
C MET A 146 10.57 -4.69 -19.87
N LEU A 147 9.24 -4.55 -19.82
CA LEU A 147 8.56 -3.49 -19.09
C LEU A 147 8.54 -3.79 -17.58
N VAL A 148 8.43 -5.07 -17.18
CA VAL A 148 8.63 -5.49 -15.79
C VAL A 148 10.01 -5.04 -15.30
N LYS A 149 11.07 -5.32 -16.07
CA LYS A 149 12.43 -4.89 -15.75
C LYS A 149 12.54 -3.37 -15.62
N GLU A 150 12.03 -2.63 -16.60
CA GLU A 150 12.04 -1.16 -16.58
C GLU A 150 11.41 -0.60 -15.30
N TYR A 151 10.21 -1.07 -14.95
CA TYR A 151 9.47 -0.54 -13.80
C TYR A 151 10.07 -0.97 -12.46
N VAL A 152 10.60 -2.18 -12.37
CA VAL A 152 11.33 -2.64 -11.18
C VAL A 152 12.63 -1.84 -10.98
N ASP A 153 13.39 -1.59 -12.05
CA ASP A 153 14.63 -0.80 -11.99
C ASP A 153 14.34 0.66 -11.62
N GLU A 154 13.30 1.27 -12.19
CA GLU A 154 12.86 2.61 -11.81
C GLU A 154 12.45 2.65 -10.33
N ALA A 155 11.64 1.68 -9.86
CA ALA A 155 11.23 1.61 -8.46
C ALA A 155 12.44 1.46 -7.52
N TYR A 156 13.44 0.65 -7.88
CA TYR A 156 14.67 0.45 -7.12
C TYR A 156 15.53 1.72 -7.02
N ASN A 157 15.61 2.49 -8.10
CA ASN A 157 16.33 3.77 -8.11
C ASN A 157 15.64 4.82 -7.21
N ILE A 158 14.33 4.68 -7.00
CA ILE A 158 13.57 5.53 -6.11
C ILE A 158 13.68 5.05 -4.65
N SER A 159 13.49 3.76 -4.39
CA SER A 159 13.45 3.20 -3.04
C SER A 159 14.04 1.77 -3.00
N LYS A 160 14.80 1.46 -1.96
CA LYS A 160 15.37 0.13 -1.72
C LYS A 160 14.56 -0.60 -0.65
N MET A 161 13.41 -1.12 -1.04
CA MET A 161 12.53 -1.88 -0.15
C MET A 161 12.65 -3.38 -0.42
N PRO A 162 12.41 -4.25 0.59
CA PRO A 162 12.45 -5.70 0.43
C PRO A 162 11.65 -6.23 -0.78
N SER A 163 10.43 -5.72 -0.98
CA SER A 163 9.58 -6.13 -2.10
C SER A 163 10.17 -5.78 -3.47
N ILE A 164 10.84 -4.62 -3.58
CA ILE A 164 11.49 -4.17 -4.82
C ILE A 164 12.74 -5.02 -5.10
N LEU A 165 13.50 -5.36 -4.07
CA LEU A 165 14.66 -6.25 -4.19
C LEU A 165 14.25 -7.64 -4.67
N ILE A 166 13.14 -8.19 -4.19
CA ILE A 166 12.60 -9.46 -4.69
C ILE A 166 12.14 -9.34 -6.14
N GLY A 167 11.50 -8.22 -6.51
CA GLY A 167 11.19 -7.91 -7.91
C GLY A 167 12.45 -7.91 -8.80
N LYS A 168 13.54 -7.28 -8.34
CA LYS A 168 14.83 -7.32 -9.05
C LYS A 168 15.43 -8.72 -9.09
N ALA A 169 15.31 -9.50 -8.02
CA ALA A 169 15.80 -10.88 -8.00
C ALA A 169 15.04 -11.75 -9.02
N HIS A 170 13.73 -11.53 -9.17
CA HIS A 170 12.93 -12.20 -10.19
C HIS A 170 13.37 -11.84 -11.62
N VAL A 171 13.70 -10.56 -11.86
CA VAL A 171 14.29 -10.10 -13.13
C VAL A 171 15.64 -10.79 -13.35
N ALA A 172 16.57 -10.71 -12.39
CA ALA A 172 17.89 -11.35 -12.50
C ALA A 172 17.78 -12.85 -12.80
N LEU A 173 16.88 -13.56 -12.11
CA LEU A 173 16.62 -14.98 -12.33
C LEU A 173 16.13 -15.27 -13.75
N THR A 174 15.25 -14.42 -14.29
CA THR A 174 14.73 -14.56 -15.67
C THR A 174 15.80 -14.26 -16.72
N GLU A 175 16.78 -13.41 -16.40
CA GLU A 175 17.97 -13.17 -17.23
C GLU A 175 19.03 -14.28 -17.10
N GLY A 176 18.80 -15.27 -16.23
CA GLY A 176 19.75 -16.36 -15.95
C GLY A 176 20.88 -15.97 -15.00
N ASP A 177 20.85 -14.79 -14.39
CA ASP A 177 21.81 -14.34 -13.40
C ASP A 177 21.39 -14.77 -12.00
N MET A 178 21.59 -16.07 -11.71
CA MET A 178 21.26 -16.66 -10.42
C MET A 178 22.07 -16.05 -9.26
N GLY A 179 23.32 -15.64 -9.51
CA GLY A 179 24.18 -15.05 -8.48
C GLY A 179 23.68 -13.69 -8.02
N GLU A 180 23.27 -12.83 -8.95
CA GLU A 180 22.65 -11.56 -8.62
C GLU A 180 21.28 -11.76 -7.95
N ALA A 181 20.49 -12.73 -8.42
CA ALA A 181 19.20 -13.04 -7.83
C ALA A 181 19.33 -13.44 -6.34
N ASP A 182 20.24 -14.36 -6.02
CA ASP A 182 20.48 -14.79 -4.63
C ASP A 182 20.96 -13.62 -3.76
N ARG A 183 21.92 -12.81 -4.25
CA ARG A 183 22.42 -11.62 -3.55
C ARG A 183 21.29 -10.65 -3.18
N LEU A 184 20.38 -10.40 -4.11
CA LEU A 184 19.23 -9.51 -3.91
C LEU A 184 18.22 -10.07 -2.90
N ILE A 185 18.00 -11.39 -2.89
CA ILE A 185 17.14 -12.05 -1.90
C ILE A 185 17.75 -11.98 -0.50
N GLU A 186 19.06 -12.23 -0.36
CA GLU A 186 19.76 -12.09 0.91
C GLU A 186 19.69 -10.64 1.44
N GLU A 187 19.89 -9.66 0.55
CA GLU A 187 19.76 -8.25 0.90
C GLU A 187 18.34 -7.89 1.36
N SER A 188 17.31 -8.42 0.67
CA SER A 188 15.89 -8.27 1.04
C SER A 188 15.61 -8.83 2.45
N LEU A 189 16.06 -10.05 2.73
CA LEU A 189 15.88 -10.70 4.03
C LEU A 189 16.56 -9.92 5.16
N ARG A 190 17.79 -9.43 4.92
CA ARG A 190 18.52 -8.59 5.88
C ARG A 190 17.77 -7.29 6.20
N LEU A 191 17.18 -6.64 5.20
CA LEU A 191 16.40 -5.41 5.42
C LEU A 191 15.13 -5.70 6.23
N LEU A 192 14.45 -6.83 6.00
CA LEU A 192 13.27 -7.22 6.77
C LEU A 192 13.59 -7.47 8.25
N GLU A 193 14.74 -8.07 8.54
CA GLU A 193 15.21 -8.25 9.91
C GLU A 193 15.51 -6.92 10.59
N GLN A 194 16.10 -5.98 9.86
CA GLN A 194 16.37 -4.63 10.37
C GLN A 194 15.07 -3.85 10.63
N GLU A 195 14.08 -3.92 9.74
CA GLU A 195 12.79 -3.26 9.92
C GLU A 195 12.05 -3.75 11.17
N LYS A 196 12.08 -5.07 11.45
CA LYS A 196 11.50 -5.63 12.69
C LYS A 196 12.14 -5.09 13.95
N SER A 197 13.41 -4.66 13.87
CA SER A 197 14.16 -4.11 15.00
C SER A 197 13.95 -2.61 15.22
N GLN A 198 13.37 -1.89 14.26
CA GLN A 198 13.23 -0.44 14.30
C GLN A 198 11.76 -0.01 14.48
N ASN A 199 11.50 0.82 15.49
CA ASN A 199 10.21 1.50 15.66
C ASN A 199 9.97 2.47 14.49
N VAL A 200 8.96 2.18 13.65
CA VAL A 200 8.61 2.96 12.46
C VAL A 200 8.35 4.43 12.81
N LYS A 201 9.09 5.34 12.17
CA LYS A 201 8.87 6.80 12.28
C LYS A 201 7.81 7.25 11.28
N TRP A 202 6.69 7.76 11.79
CA TRP A 202 5.60 8.31 10.99
C TRP A 202 6.04 9.55 10.19
N GLY A 203 5.85 9.52 8.86
CA GLY A 203 6.07 10.64 7.95
C GLY A 203 4.80 10.97 7.14
N PHE A 204 4.54 12.26 6.91
CA PHE A 204 3.33 12.79 6.24
C PHE A 204 3.43 12.81 4.70
N GLU A 205 4.07 11.82 4.09
CA GLU A 205 4.05 11.70 2.63
C GLU A 205 2.83 10.90 2.17
N SER A 206 2.47 10.97 0.88
CA SER A 206 1.24 10.35 0.37
C SER A 206 1.17 8.90 0.82
N THR A 207 0.15 8.63 1.60
CA THR A 207 0.02 7.36 2.29
C THR A 207 -0.67 6.44 1.30
N LEU A 208 0.12 5.75 0.46
CA LEU A 208 -0.32 4.44 0.00
C LEU A 208 -0.73 3.66 1.25
N VAL A 209 -1.86 2.98 1.15
CA VAL A 209 -2.43 2.23 2.26
C VAL A 209 -1.39 1.21 2.72
N TYR A 210 -0.70 1.51 3.82
CA TYR A 210 0.29 0.62 4.40
C TYR A 210 -0.43 -0.38 5.29
N MET A 211 -0.42 -1.63 4.85
CA MET A 211 -1.03 -2.76 5.55
C MET A 211 0.06 -3.76 5.88
N PRO A 212 0.56 -3.78 7.13
CA PRO A 212 1.66 -4.67 7.51
C PRO A 212 1.39 -6.14 7.17
N ASP A 213 0.19 -6.63 7.50
CA ASP A 213 -0.17 -8.04 7.30
C ASP A 213 -0.29 -8.38 5.81
N LEU A 214 -0.91 -7.50 5.02
CA LEU A 214 -1.02 -7.69 3.57
C LEU A 214 0.36 -7.64 2.90
N ASN A 215 1.19 -6.66 3.27
CA ASN A 215 2.54 -6.52 2.74
C ASN A 215 3.40 -7.74 3.09
N ASN A 216 3.29 -8.23 4.33
CA ASN A 216 3.96 -9.45 4.76
C ASN A 216 3.45 -10.66 3.94
N MET A 217 2.14 -10.79 3.71
CA MET A 217 1.59 -11.85 2.87
C MET A 217 2.14 -11.80 1.44
N LEU A 218 2.08 -10.65 0.75
CA LEU A 218 2.58 -10.47 -0.61
C LEU A 218 4.09 -10.75 -0.72
N LEU A 219 4.85 -10.32 0.29
CA LEU A 219 6.28 -10.55 0.39
C LEU A 219 6.62 -12.04 0.55
N ASN A 220 5.95 -12.73 1.48
CA ASN A 220 6.14 -14.18 1.64
C ASN A 220 5.70 -14.92 0.37
N HIS A 221 4.66 -14.46 -0.32
CA HIS A 221 4.25 -15.04 -1.60
C HIS A 221 5.35 -14.89 -2.65
N ALA A 222 5.92 -13.70 -2.81
CA ALA A 222 7.01 -13.45 -3.75
C ALA A 222 8.28 -14.28 -3.43
N LEU A 223 8.64 -14.40 -2.14
CA LEU A 223 9.74 -15.28 -1.70
C LEU A 223 9.44 -16.76 -1.95
N GLY A 224 8.21 -17.20 -1.70
CA GLY A 224 7.77 -18.56 -1.98
C GLY A 224 7.91 -18.91 -3.46
N LEU A 225 7.51 -18.01 -4.36
CA LEU A 225 7.69 -18.15 -5.81
C LEU A 225 9.15 -18.15 -6.23
N TYR A 226 9.99 -17.30 -5.63
CA TYR A 226 11.43 -17.30 -5.89
C TYR A 226 12.02 -18.68 -5.59
N TYR A 227 11.80 -19.19 -4.37
CA TYR A 227 12.34 -20.48 -3.96
C TYR A 227 11.72 -21.65 -4.72
N TYR A 228 10.46 -21.53 -5.15
CA TYR A 228 9.81 -22.49 -6.03
C TYR A 228 10.56 -22.60 -7.36
N ARG A 229 10.87 -21.46 -8.00
CA ARG A 229 11.54 -21.41 -9.31
C ARG A 229 12.97 -21.98 -9.29
N ILE A 230 13.69 -21.83 -8.17
CA ILE A 230 15.03 -22.40 -8.00
C ILE A 230 15.01 -23.81 -7.38
N ASN A 231 13.86 -24.48 -7.35
CA ASN A 231 13.66 -25.84 -6.81
C ASN A 231 14.07 -26.01 -5.33
N SER A 232 14.02 -24.94 -4.53
CA SER A 232 14.25 -24.99 -3.09
C SER A 232 12.94 -25.28 -2.35
N THR A 233 12.51 -26.54 -2.42
CA THR A 233 11.21 -27.03 -1.93
C THR A 233 10.93 -26.62 -0.48
N ASP A 234 11.85 -26.85 0.44
CA ASP A 234 11.62 -26.57 1.87
C ASP A 234 11.43 -25.07 2.15
N LYS A 235 12.25 -24.22 1.52
CA LYS A 235 12.12 -22.76 1.65
C LYS A 235 10.82 -22.29 0.99
N SER A 236 10.49 -22.80 -0.18
CA SER A 236 9.25 -22.47 -0.87
C SER A 236 8.02 -22.80 -0.02
N LYS A 237 7.95 -24.02 0.55
CA LYS A 237 6.90 -24.43 1.50
C LYS A 237 6.82 -23.51 2.70
N TYR A 238 7.95 -23.22 3.34
CA TYR A 238 8.01 -22.33 4.50
C TYR A 238 7.36 -20.97 4.22
N PHE A 239 7.67 -20.36 3.08
CA PHE A 239 7.10 -19.07 2.71
C PHE A 239 5.62 -19.16 2.32
N PHE A 240 5.20 -20.17 1.56
CA PHE A 240 3.78 -20.34 1.24
C PHE A 240 2.91 -20.65 2.45
N ILE A 241 3.42 -21.37 3.47
CA ILE A 241 2.70 -21.60 4.72
C ILE A 241 2.36 -20.24 5.39
N LYS A 242 3.31 -19.30 5.43
CA LYS A 242 3.05 -17.95 5.95
C LYS A 242 2.05 -17.15 5.13
N VAL A 243 1.94 -17.41 3.82
CA VAL A 243 0.93 -16.77 2.97
C VAL A 243 -0.46 -17.25 3.38
N ILE A 244 -0.64 -18.56 3.59
CA ILE A 244 -1.96 -19.14 3.93
C ILE A 244 -2.39 -18.88 5.39
N GLU A 245 -1.47 -18.42 6.25
CA GLU A 245 -1.80 -17.87 7.57
C GLU A 245 -2.56 -16.54 7.48
N TYR A 246 -2.55 -15.87 6.32
CA TYR A 246 -3.34 -14.67 6.09
C TYR A 246 -4.85 -15.01 6.17
N PRO A 247 -5.63 -14.35 7.04
CA PRO A 247 -6.97 -14.84 7.43
C PRO A 247 -8.06 -14.66 6.38
N HIS A 248 -7.77 -14.01 5.26
CA HIS A 248 -8.75 -13.69 4.22
C HIS A 248 -8.32 -14.30 2.89
N ASP A 249 -9.26 -14.97 2.23
CA ASP A 249 -9.02 -15.51 0.90
C ASP A 249 -8.84 -14.37 -0.11
N ASN A 250 -7.84 -14.53 -0.96
CA ASN A 250 -7.54 -13.68 -2.11
C ASN A 250 -6.78 -14.53 -3.14
N TYR A 251 -6.45 -13.94 -4.28
CA TYR A 251 -5.74 -14.64 -5.34
C TYR A 251 -4.43 -15.29 -4.84
N TYR A 252 -3.63 -14.53 -4.09
CA TYR A 252 -2.31 -14.97 -3.61
C TYR A 252 -2.40 -16.12 -2.59
N VAL A 253 -3.38 -16.08 -1.69
CA VAL A 253 -3.64 -17.16 -0.74
C VAL A 253 -4.11 -18.41 -1.47
N ALA A 254 -5.05 -18.29 -2.42
CA ALA A 254 -5.53 -19.42 -3.22
C ALA A 254 -4.41 -20.04 -4.05
N TYR A 255 -3.55 -19.21 -4.66
CA TYR A 255 -2.42 -19.65 -5.46
C TYR A 255 -1.35 -20.34 -4.60
N ALA A 256 -1.02 -19.80 -3.42
CA ALA A 256 -0.11 -20.45 -2.48
C ALA A 256 -0.64 -21.80 -1.98
N LYS A 257 -1.95 -21.91 -1.69
CA LYS A 257 -2.60 -23.20 -1.35
C LYS A 257 -2.42 -24.23 -2.47
N LYS A 258 -2.64 -23.82 -3.72
CA LYS A 258 -2.43 -24.68 -4.90
C LYS A 258 -0.98 -25.17 -4.99
N LEU A 259 0.00 -24.26 -4.93
CA LEU A 259 1.41 -24.63 -5.01
C LEU A 259 1.87 -25.51 -3.84
N LEU A 260 1.32 -25.30 -2.64
CA LEU A 260 1.61 -26.19 -1.49
C LEU A 260 1.10 -27.62 -1.72
N LEU A 261 -0.06 -27.79 -2.37
CA LEU A 261 -0.56 -29.12 -2.73
C LEU A 261 0.41 -29.79 -3.73
N ASP A 262 0.82 -29.05 -4.77
CA ASP A 262 1.79 -29.51 -5.77
C ASP A 262 3.17 -29.86 -5.16
N LEU A 263 3.55 -29.22 -4.05
CA LEU A 263 4.79 -29.49 -3.34
C LEU A 263 4.67 -30.63 -2.30
N ASN A 264 3.46 -30.96 -1.83
CA ASN A 264 3.21 -31.94 -0.77
C ASN A 264 2.76 -33.31 -1.29
N GLY A 265 2.11 -33.36 -2.45
CA GLY A 265 1.93 -34.57 -3.26
C GLY A 265 2.84 -34.46 -4.48
N GLU A 266 3.52 -35.51 -4.90
CA GLU A 266 2.82 -36.38 -5.83
C GLU A 266 2.18 -35.61 -7.00
N ALA A 267 2.99 -34.85 -7.75
CA ALA A 267 2.78 -34.77 -9.18
C ALA A 267 2.97 -36.20 -9.73
N LYS A 268 1.90 -37.00 -9.70
CA LYS A 268 1.77 -38.15 -10.59
C LYS A 268 1.20 -37.68 -11.92
#